data_AF-A0A4Q3RTL5-F1
#
_entry.id   AF-A0A4Q3RTL5-F1
#
_cell.length_a   1.000
_cell.length_b   1.000
_cell.length_c   1.000
_cell.angle_alpha   90.00
_cell.angle_beta   90.00
_cell.angle_gamma   90.00
#
_symmetry.space_group_name_H-M   'P 1'
#
loop_
_entity.id
_entity.type
_entity.pdbx_description
1 polymer ?
#
loop_
_entity_poly.entity_id
_entity_poly.type
_entity_poly.pdbx_seq_one_letter_code
_entity_poly.pdbx_strand_id
1 'polypeptide(L)'
;MVRKRLIATVAVAPLLLFAGSAFAETTISNARTAGVRTSTVNNGAADDIKVTTGGSFALTTPGAAITMDAPTKSVNNEGGITTKNVDNAVGILVDTSAGPITGNLTNSGAITHNDDYTPKDDDKDGDDDGAYAQGTGKYGIRVTGANALTGNILNSGSITIEGNNSAAISVESDVFGTVRNYGNLTVTGDNAVGIRIAGDVSGGTTPLQRANGVFVSGSTGVRGVGAIGLDVSGDIGTVGDPAALVISGAISATGYRYTTRPFSKETRDKLDADDLLQGGPAVRISGNVTGGIHMALPYARDFDGDGLVDTIDKDDDNDGKIDTEDTDDDNDGVLDADDKDFDNDGIPDATDGDNDNNGIPDANQGTSAIASYGAAPALLIASG
;
A
#
# COMPACT_ATOMS: atom_id res chain seq x y z
N MET A 1 39.06 -38.66 -26.45
CA MET A 1 38.67 -37.29 -26.86
C MET A 1 37.50 -36.84 -26.01
N VAL A 2 37.78 -36.09 -24.95
CA VAL A 2 36.76 -35.54 -24.04
C VAL A 2 36.45 -34.12 -24.52
N ARG A 3 35.25 -33.87 -25.06
CA ARG A 3 34.79 -32.50 -25.34
C ARG A 3 34.29 -31.89 -24.03
N LYS A 4 35.14 -31.10 -23.38
CA LYS A 4 34.72 -30.20 -22.30
C LYS A 4 33.87 -29.10 -22.92
N ARG A 5 32.57 -29.09 -22.61
CA ARG A 5 31.70 -27.94 -22.87
C ARG A 5 31.83 -27.00 -21.68
N LEU A 6 32.38 -25.80 -21.91
CA LEU A 6 32.20 -24.69 -20.97
C LEU A 6 30.75 -24.24 -21.11
N ILE A 7 29.96 -24.42 -20.06
CA ILE A 7 28.72 -23.68 -19.88
C ILE A 7 29.17 -22.33 -19.30
N ALA A 8 29.03 -21.29 -20.11
CA ALA A 8 29.26 -19.93 -19.67
C ALA A 8 28.14 -19.56 -18.70
N THR A 9 28.52 -19.20 -17.48
CA THR A 9 27.64 -18.61 -16.48
C THR A 9 27.10 -17.29 -17.03
N VAL A 10 25.87 -17.27 -17.54
CA VAL A 10 25.09 -16.04 -17.70
C VAL A 10 24.36 -15.83 -16.37
N ALA A 11 25.13 -15.52 -15.33
CA ALA A 11 24.60 -15.16 -14.02
C ALA A 11 24.53 -13.63 -13.91
N VAL A 12 23.72 -12.98 -14.75
CA VAL A 12 23.22 -11.59 -14.59
C VAL A 12 22.05 -11.43 -15.59
N ALA A 13 20.79 -11.73 -15.24
CA ALA A 13 19.69 -11.44 -16.19
C ALA A 13 18.28 -11.15 -15.64
N PRO A 14 17.78 -11.62 -14.47
CA PRO A 14 16.44 -11.18 -14.05
C PRO A 14 16.44 -9.87 -13.24
N LEU A 15 17.48 -9.59 -12.44
CA LEU A 15 17.51 -8.39 -11.59
C LEU A 15 17.80 -7.05 -12.33
N LEU A 16 17.84 -7.07 -13.67
CA LEU A 16 18.08 -5.89 -14.51
C LEU A 16 16.87 -5.48 -15.36
N LEU A 17 15.70 -6.14 -15.22
CA LEU A 17 14.50 -5.74 -15.95
C LEU A 17 13.85 -4.44 -15.44
N PHE A 18 14.39 -3.84 -14.36
CA PHE A 18 14.10 -2.46 -13.94
C PHE A 18 15.22 -1.46 -14.26
N ALA A 19 16.21 -1.81 -15.10
CA ALA A 19 17.14 -0.84 -15.68
C ALA A 19 16.45 -0.07 -16.83
N GLY A 20 15.38 0.65 -16.49
CA GLY A 20 14.97 1.81 -17.26
C GLY A 20 16.20 2.71 -17.41
N SER A 21 16.36 3.31 -18.60
CA SER A 21 17.50 4.16 -18.92
C SER A 21 17.88 5.03 -17.73
N ALA A 22 19.14 4.94 -17.27
CA ALA A 22 19.65 5.78 -16.19
C ALA A 22 19.66 7.23 -16.69
N PHE A 23 18.51 7.89 -16.63
CA PHE A 23 18.43 9.33 -16.67
C PHE A 23 19.17 9.83 -15.42
N ALA A 24 19.92 10.92 -15.57
CA ALA A 24 20.48 11.58 -14.40
C ALA A 24 19.32 11.85 -13.43
N GLU A 25 19.45 11.43 -12.18
CA GLU A 25 18.49 11.72 -11.12
C GLU A 25 19.15 12.64 -10.10
N THR A 26 18.40 13.60 -9.57
CA THR A 26 18.92 14.46 -8.52
C THR A 26 18.85 13.72 -7.18
N THR A 27 20.03 13.34 -6.68
CA THR A 27 20.17 12.63 -5.40
C THR A 27 20.22 13.60 -4.22
N ILE A 28 19.39 13.34 -3.21
CA ILE A 28 19.33 14.07 -1.95
C ILE A 28 19.77 13.14 -0.83
N SER A 29 20.94 13.42 -0.25
CA SER A 29 21.54 12.61 0.82
C SER A 29 21.84 13.41 2.09
N ASN A 30 21.15 14.54 2.25
CA ASN A 30 21.35 15.48 3.36
C ASN A 30 20.00 15.91 3.95
N ALA A 31 20.03 16.40 5.19
CA ALA A 31 18.86 16.98 5.84
C ALA A 31 18.45 18.33 5.21
N ARG A 32 17.14 18.56 5.09
CA ARG A 32 16.52 19.77 4.54
C ARG A 32 15.32 20.20 5.38
N THR A 33 15.00 21.49 5.34
CA THR A 33 13.81 22.07 5.98
C THR A 33 12.82 22.68 4.98
N ALA A 34 13.19 22.68 3.69
CA ALA A 34 12.37 23.16 2.60
C ALA A 34 12.11 22.03 1.61
N GLY A 35 10.91 22.02 1.01
CA GLY A 35 10.52 21.03 0.03
C GLY A 35 11.23 21.17 -1.31
N VAL A 36 11.16 20.12 -2.11
CA VAL A 36 11.70 20.03 -3.46
C VAL A 36 10.62 19.66 -4.47
N ARG A 37 10.88 19.95 -5.75
CA ARG A 37 9.94 19.68 -6.84
C ARG A 37 10.67 19.07 -8.02
N THR A 38 10.10 18.04 -8.64
CA THR A 38 10.67 17.42 -9.84
C THR A 38 10.83 18.44 -10.97
N SER A 39 10.00 19.47 -11.04
CA SER A 39 10.09 20.53 -12.06
C SER A 39 11.32 21.45 -11.94
N THR A 40 11.98 21.51 -10.77
CA THR A 40 13.05 22.48 -10.50
C THR A 40 14.27 21.91 -9.78
N VAL A 41 14.28 20.63 -9.43
CA VAL A 41 15.28 20.06 -8.49
C VAL A 41 16.72 20.13 -9.02
N ASN A 42 16.91 20.11 -10.34
CA ASN A 42 18.23 20.20 -10.98
C ASN A 42 18.55 21.64 -11.38
N ASN A 43 18.90 22.48 -10.38
CA ASN A 43 19.26 23.89 -10.59
C ASN A 43 18.19 24.69 -11.39
N GLY A 44 16.91 24.42 -11.13
CA GLY A 44 15.78 25.04 -11.82
C GLY A 44 15.28 24.30 -13.05
N ALA A 45 15.96 23.23 -13.48
CA ALA A 45 15.48 22.31 -14.51
C ALA A 45 14.75 21.10 -13.90
N ALA A 46 13.90 20.47 -14.73
CA ALA A 46 13.14 19.30 -14.34
C ALA A 46 14.02 18.05 -14.25
N ASP A 47 13.88 17.27 -13.19
CA ASP A 47 14.62 16.04 -12.99
C ASP A 47 13.93 15.04 -12.05
N ASP A 48 14.38 13.79 -12.12
CA ASP A 48 13.94 12.73 -11.21
C ASP A 48 14.50 13.00 -9.81
N ILE A 49 13.77 12.61 -8.77
CA ILE A 49 14.20 12.81 -7.38
C ILE A 49 14.49 11.46 -6.74
N LYS A 50 15.71 11.30 -6.23
CA LYS A 50 16.06 10.22 -5.31
C LYS A 50 16.48 10.76 -3.96
N VAL A 51 15.74 10.43 -2.91
CA VAL A 51 16.17 10.69 -1.53
C VAL A 51 16.77 9.40 -1.01
N THR A 52 18.04 9.44 -0.62
CA THR A 52 18.69 8.26 -0.03
C THR A 52 18.34 8.13 1.44
N THR A 53 18.71 7.00 2.07
CA THR A 53 18.57 6.80 3.52
C THR A 53 19.26 7.87 4.38
N GLY A 54 20.25 8.59 3.84
CA GLY A 54 20.88 9.75 4.50
C GLY A 54 20.18 11.09 4.28
N GLY A 55 19.25 11.15 3.31
CA GLY A 55 18.42 12.32 3.03
C GLY A 55 17.24 12.41 4.00
N SER A 56 16.88 13.63 4.39
CA SER A 56 15.70 13.85 5.22
C SER A 56 15.07 15.23 5.05
N PHE A 57 13.79 15.33 5.39
CA PHE A 57 13.03 16.57 5.42
C PHE A 57 12.41 16.78 6.79
N ALA A 58 12.55 17.98 7.34
CA ALA A 58 11.89 18.44 8.55
C ALA A 58 11.16 19.75 8.26
N LEU A 59 9.93 19.67 7.75
CA LEU A 59 9.19 20.88 7.38
C LEU A 59 8.57 21.55 8.61
N THR A 60 8.60 22.88 8.60
CA THR A 60 8.01 23.73 9.64
C THR A 60 6.87 24.60 9.11
N THR A 61 6.54 24.48 7.83
CA THR A 61 5.48 25.25 7.15
C THR A 61 4.58 24.32 6.35
N PRO A 62 3.30 24.69 6.14
CA PRO A 62 2.37 23.93 5.29
C PRO A 62 2.95 23.63 3.89
N GLY A 63 2.55 22.49 3.31
CA GLY A 63 2.95 22.06 1.97
C GLY A 63 3.72 20.73 1.95
N ALA A 64 4.21 20.39 0.75
CA ALA A 64 4.84 19.10 0.46
C ALA A 64 6.36 19.12 0.67
N ALA A 65 6.92 18.02 1.19
CA ALA A 65 8.38 17.85 1.27
C ALA A 65 8.96 17.50 -0.10
N ILE A 66 8.27 16.64 -0.85
CA ILE A 66 8.61 16.29 -2.23
C ILE A 66 7.36 16.49 -3.08
N THR A 67 7.48 17.23 -4.19
CA THR A 67 6.42 17.36 -5.19
C THR A 67 6.86 16.74 -6.52
N MET A 68 6.08 15.79 -7.02
CA MET A 68 6.15 15.25 -8.37
C MET A 68 5.14 16.02 -9.24
N ASP A 69 5.66 16.96 -10.03
CA ASP A 69 4.91 17.93 -10.83
C ASP A 69 5.45 18.08 -12.27
N ALA A 70 6.52 17.36 -12.62
CA ALA A 70 7.07 17.37 -13.97
C ALA A 70 6.48 16.22 -14.83
N PRO A 71 6.17 16.44 -16.12
CA PRO A 71 5.38 15.50 -16.92
C PRO A 71 5.95 14.09 -17.10
N THR A 72 7.26 13.90 -16.99
CA THR A 72 7.91 12.61 -17.28
C THR A 72 8.97 12.26 -16.23
N LYS A 73 8.70 12.56 -14.96
CA LYS A 73 9.66 12.43 -13.85
C LYS A 73 9.09 11.62 -12.71
N SER A 74 9.97 10.89 -12.02
CA SER A 74 9.68 9.95 -10.94
C SER A 74 10.27 10.42 -9.62
N VAL A 75 9.75 9.86 -8.53
CA VAL A 75 10.22 10.08 -7.16
C VAL A 75 10.51 8.76 -6.49
N ASN A 76 11.71 8.61 -5.94
CA ASN A 76 12.08 7.52 -5.05
C ASN A 76 12.54 8.07 -3.69
N ASN A 77 11.78 7.81 -2.63
CA ASN A 77 12.11 8.23 -1.26
C ASN A 77 12.51 7.03 -0.38
N GLU A 78 13.80 6.96 -0.04
CA GLU A 78 14.36 6.06 0.97
C GLU A 78 14.61 6.79 2.31
N GLY A 79 14.45 8.12 2.32
CA GLY A 79 14.77 9.01 3.45
C GLY A 79 13.59 9.28 4.38
N GLY A 80 13.87 9.98 5.49
CA GLY A 80 12.86 10.36 6.48
C GLY A 80 12.20 11.71 6.16
N ILE A 81 10.87 11.79 6.25
CA ILE A 81 10.11 13.04 6.15
C ILE A 81 9.35 13.26 7.45
N THR A 82 9.54 14.42 8.08
CA THR A 82 8.95 14.75 9.37
C THR A 82 8.32 16.13 9.37
N THR A 83 7.18 16.26 10.04
CA THR A 83 6.61 17.55 10.42
C THR A 83 6.08 17.48 11.85
N LYS A 84 6.06 18.63 12.53
CA LYS A 84 5.49 18.77 13.87
C LYS A 84 4.65 20.03 13.95
N ASN A 85 3.39 19.88 14.33
CA ASN A 85 2.41 20.98 14.45
C ASN A 85 2.20 21.78 13.16
N VAL A 86 2.25 21.09 12.01
CA VAL A 86 2.06 21.73 10.69
C VAL A 86 0.79 21.20 10.05
N ASP A 87 -0.22 22.04 9.93
CA ASP A 87 -1.42 21.73 9.16
C ASP A 87 -1.14 21.76 7.67
N ASN A 88 -1.90 20.95 6.92
CA ASN A 88 -1.71 20.81 5.47
C ASN A 88 -0.29 20.36 5.08
N ALA A 89 0.40 19.64 5.97
CA ALA A 89 1.66 18.98 5.67
C ALA A 89 1.43 17.82 4.72
N VAL A 90 2.24 17.73 3.66
CA VAL A 90 2.25 16.59 2.74
C VAL A 90 3.65 16.00 2.72
N GLY A 91 3.78 14.67 2.83
CA GLY A 91 5.08 14.03 2.71
C GLY A 91 5.53 14.10 1.26
N ILE A 92 4.84 13.33 0.41
CA ILE A 92 5.05 13.32 -1.03
C ILE A 92 3.74 13.67 -1.74
N LEU A 93 3.78 14.71 -2.58
CA LEU A 93 2.66 15.17 -3.39
C LEU A 93 2.92 14.82 -4.85
N VAL A 94 2.00 14.13 -5.50
CA VAL A 94 1.90 14.09 -6.96
C VAL A 94 0.85 15.12 -7.37
N ASP A 95 1.27 16.15 -8.10
CA ASP A 95 0.44 17.29 -8.49
C ASP A 95 0.23 17.29 -10.00
N THR A 96 -0.89 16.72 -10.44
CA THR A 96 -1.27 16.63 -11.85
C THR A 96 -2.05 17.86 -12.32
N SER A 97 -2.07 18.95 -11.55
CA SER A 97 -2.88 20.14 -11.87
C SER A 97 -2.42 20.83 -13.16
N ALA A 98 -1.13 20.79 -13.48
CA ALA A 98 -0.56 21.41 -14.68
C ALA A 98 -0.70 20.55 -15.95
N GLY A 99 -1.01 19.26 -15.81
CA GLY A 99 -1.11 18.29 -16.89
C GLY A 99 -0.92 16.86 -16.40
N PRO A 100 -1.12 15.85 -17.26
CA PRO A 100 -0.87 14.46 -16.91
C PRO A 100 0.63 14.26 -16.62
N ILE A 101 0.91 13.36 -15.68
CA ILE A 101 2.28 12.99 -15.30
C ILE A 101 2.50 11.53 -15.67
N THR A 102 3.67 11.22 -16.25
CA THR A 102 4.14 9.85 -16.46
C THR A 102 5.37 9.60 -15.61
N GLY A 103 5.31 8.66 -14.68
CA GLY A 103 6.41 8.35 -13.78
C GLY A 103 5.96 7.58 -12.56
N ASN A 104 6.93 7.00 -11.84
CA ASN A 104 6.63 6.21 -10.65
C ASN A 104 6.87 7.02 -9.38
N LEU A 105 6.09 6.71 -8.35
CA LEU A 105 6.32 7.13 -6.98
C LEU A 105 6.66 5.90 -6.13
N THR A 106 7.83 5.91 -5.50
CA THR A 106 8.23 4.89 -4.52
C THR A 106 8.59 5.53 -3.20
N ASN A 107 8.03 5.01 -2.11
CA ASN A 107 8.38 5.37 -0.73
C ASN A 107 8.77 4.11 0.06
N SER A 108 10.05 3.97 0.39
CA SER A 108 10.57 2.98 1.34
C SER A 108 10.99 3.62 2.67
N GLY A 109 11.08 4.95 2.73
CA GLY A 109 11.40 5.71 3.93
C GLY A 109 10.21 5.96 4.86
N ALA A 110 10.49 6.55 6.03
CA ALA A 110 9.48 6.90 7.02
C ALA A 110 8.90 8.31 6.79
N ILE A 111 7.58 8.44 6.81
CA ILE A 111 6.87 9.72 6.80
C ILE A 111 6.13 9.89 8.12
N THR A 112 6.34 11.00 8.82
CA THR A 112 5.77 11.25 10.15
C THR A 112 5.28 12.69 10.27
N HIS A 113 3.97 12.88 10.31
CA HIS A 113 3.36 14.19 10.56
C HIS A 113 2.65 14.17 11.89
N ASN A 114 3.31 14.69 12.92
CA ASN A 114 2.81 14.65 14.29
C ASN A 114 2.27 16.02 14.73
N ASP A 115 1.48 15.98 15.80
CA ASP A 115 1.21 17.15 16.62
C ASP A 115 1.96 17.03 17.97
N ASP A 116 1.80 18.02 18.84
CA ASP A 116 2.28 18.02 20.21
C ASP A 116 1.14 17.95 21.21
N TYR A 117 -0.05 17.60 20.74
CA TYR A 117 -1.21 17.48 21.58
C TYR A 117 -1.06 16.22 22.42
N THR A 118 -1.12 16.42 23.73
CA THR A 118 -1.19 15.34 24.69
C THR A 118 -2.56 15.45 25.38
N PRO A 119 -3.46 14.48 25.16
CA PRO A 119 -4.69 14.32 25.93
C PRO A 119 -4.42 14.41 27.44
N LYS A 120 -5.42 14.85 28.20
CA LYS A 120 -5.28 15.04 29.65
C LYS A 120 -6.48 14.43 30.36
N ASP A 121 -6.20 13.76 31.45
CA ASP A 121 -7.15 13.37 32.49
C ASP A 121 -7.74 14.63 33.17
N ASP A 122 -8.82 15.17 32.59
CA ASP A 122 -9.47 16.41 33.02
C ASP A 122 -10.35 16.16 34.27
N ASP A 123 -10.95 14.98 34.41
CA ASP A 123 -11.80 14.63 35.54
C ASP A 123 -11.10 13.85 36.68
N LYS A 124 -9.86 13.40 36.45
CA LYS A 124 -8.94 12.74 37.40
C LYS A 124 -9.37 11.34 37.81
N ASP A 125 -10.08 10.65 36.95
CA ASP A 125 -10.45 9.28 37.19
C ASP A 125 -9.39 8.28 36.69
N GLY A 126 -8.43 8.72 35.88
CA GLY A 126 -7.27 7.95 35.44
C GLY A 126 -7.30 7.53 33.97
N ASP A 127 -8.23 8.08 33.18
CA ASP A 127 -8.29 8.05 31.72
C ASP A 127 -7.69 9.34 31.15
N ASP A 128 -7.27 9.35 29.88
CA ASP A 128 -6.92 10.62 29.22
C ASP A 128 -8.12 11.13 28.45
N ASP A 129 -8.55 12.37 28.62
CA ASP A 129 -9.75 12.92 27.97
C ASP A 129 -9.47 13.75 26.71
N GLY A 130 -10.52 13.92 25.91
CA GLY A 130 -10.60 14.87 24.81
C GLY A 130 -10.28 14.30 23.44
N ALA A 131 -9.79 15.15 22.54
CA ALA A 131 -9.56 14.77 21.15
C ALA A 131 -8.48 13.67 21.02
N TYR A 132 -8.38 13.04 19.86
CA TYR A 132 -7.28 12.12 19.56
C TYR A 132 -6.02 12.83 19.06
N ALA A 133 -6.21 13.91 18.30
CA ALA A 133 -5.16 14.70 17.67
C ALA A 133 -5.68 16.13 17.43
N GLN A 134 -4.77 17.07 17.26
CA GLN A 134 -5.02 18.44 16.84
C GLN A 134 -4.50 18.71 15.43
N GLY A 135 -4.97 19.79 14.84
CA GLY A 135 -4.63 20.14 13.47
C GLY A 135 -5.38 19.31 12.43
N THR A 136 -5.10 19.57 11.15
CA THR A 136 -5.87 18.97 10.07
C THR A 136 -5.14 18.91 8.72
N GLY A 137 -5.68 18.10 7.81
CA GLY A 137 -5.32 18.09 6.39
C GLY A 137 -3.93 17.55 6.13
N LYS A 138 -3.43 16.63 6.97
CA LYS A 138 -2.08 16.08 6.81
C LYS A 138 -2.13 14.84 5.91
N TYR A 139 -1.14 14.70 5.04
CA TYR A 139 -1.04 13.60 4.11
C TYR A 139 0.35 12.98 4.07
N GLY A 140 0.45 11.66 4.14
CA GLY A 140 1.73 10.98 3.90
C GLY A 140 2.10 11.06 2.43
N ILE A 141 1.32 10.37 1.60
CA ILE A 141 1.34 10.44 0.14
C ILE A 141 -0.01 11.01 -0.34
N ARG A 142 0.03 11.98 -1.24
CA ARG A 142 -1.18 12.53 -1.86
C ARG A 142 -1.01 12.65 -3.37
N VAL A 143 -1.97 12.14 -4.14
CA VAL A 143 -2.08 12.35 -5.58
C VAL A 143 -3.32 13.19 -5.83
N THR A 144 -3.17 14.34 -6.47
CA THR A 144 -4.26 15.30 -6.68
C THR A 144 -4.05 16.13 -7.95
N GLY A 145 -5.11 16.78 -8.40
CA GLY A 145 -5.14 17.52 -9.66
C GLY A 145 -6.20 16.98 -10.63
N ALA A 146 -6.42 17.71 -11.72
CA ALA A 146 -7.49 17.39 -12.68
C ALA A 146 -7.09 16.35 -13.73
N ASN A 147 -5.82 15.93 -13.77
CA ASN A 147 -5.31 15.00 -14.78
C ASN A 147 -4.83 13.70 -14.12
N ALA A 148 -4.60 12.67 -14.92
CA ALA A 148 -4.16 11.38 -14.40
C ALA A 148 -2.63 11.29 -14.18
N LEU A 149 -2.25 10.43 -13.25
CA LEU A 149 -0.90 9.86 -13.15
C LEU A 149 -0.85 8.59 -14.01
N THR A 150 0.12 8.47 -14.91
CA THR A 150 0.47 7.22 -15.59
C THR A 150 1.74 6.66 -14.97
N GLY A 151 1.61 5.59 -14.20
CA GLY A 151 2.71 4.99 -13.46
C GLY A 151 2.26 4.43 -12.12
N ASN A 152 3.20 3.82 -11.40
CA ASN A 152 2.93 3.08 -10.18
C ASN A 152 3.17 3.94 -8.93
N ILE A 153 2.36 3.70 -7.90
CA ILE A 153 2.56 4.19 -6.54
C ILE A 153 2.89 2.99 -5.67
N LEU A 154 4.07 3.00 -5.05
CA LEU A 154 4.53 1.95 -4.15
C LEU A 154 4.93 2.54 -2.80
N ASN A 155 4.26 2.13 -1.73
CA ASN A 155 4.69 2.39 -0.35
C ASN A 155 5.11 1.08 0.33
N SER A 156 6.39 0.96 0.65
CA SER A 156 6.94 -0.09 1.54
C SER A 156 7.45 0.47 2.88
N GLY A 157 7.54 1.80 3.00
CA GLY A 157 7.93 2.49 4.22
C GLY A 157 6.78 2.70 5.22
N SER A 158 7.09 3.27 6.38
CA SER A 158 6.07 3.61 7.39
C SER A 158 5.50 5.01 7.18
N ILE A 159 4.19 5.17 7.43
CA ILE A 159 3.52 6.47 7.43
C ILE A 159 2.73 6.62 8.73
N THR A 160 3.09 7.62 9.53
CA THR A 160 2.41 7.96 10.79
C THR A 160 1.87 9.38 10.70
N ILE A 161 0.59 9.56 10.98
CA ILE A 161 -0.09 10.85 10.89
C ILE A 161 -0.94 11.08 12.14
N GLU A 162 -0.81 12.26 12.74
CA GLU A 162 -1.69 12.77 13.80
C GLU A 162 -2.37 14.05 13.28
N GLY A 163 -3.69 14.04 13.15
CA GLY A 163 -4.49 15.19 12.76
C GLY A 163 -5.84 14.82 12.13
N ASN A 164 -6.84 15.70 12.28
CA ASN A 164 -8.19 15.48 11.80
C ASN A 164 -8.29 15.64 10.27
N ASN A 165 -9.25 14.98 9.60
CA ASN A 165 -9.44 15.04 8.15
C ASN A 165 -8.13 14.78 7.37
N SER A 166 -7.34 13.81 7.83
CA SER A 166 -6.01 13.50 7.32
C SER A 166 -5.99 12.10 6.70
N ALA A 167 -4.99 11.81 5.87
CA ALA A 167 -4.81 10.46 5.36
C ALA A 167 -3.36 10.01 5.22
N ALA A 168 -3.06 8.73 5.43
CA ALA A 168 -1.70 8.24 5.17
C ALA A 168 -1.42 8.22 3.66
N ILE A 169 -2.32 7.66 2.87
CA ILE A 169 -2.29 7.70 1.41
C ILE A 169 -3.63 8.22 0.89
N SER A 170 -3.63 9.25 0.05
CA SER A 170 -4.83 9.80 -0.60
C SER A 170 -4.61 9.91 -2.11
N VAL A 171 -5.31 9.08 -2.88
CA VAL A 171 -5.31 9.09 -4.35
C VAL A 171 -6.60 9.74 -4.82
N GLU A 172 -6.55 11.01 -5.18
CA GLU A 172 -7.71 11.83 -5.56
C GLU A 172 -7.85 12.04 -7.07
N SER A 173 -6.78 11.79 -7.82
CA SER A 173 -6.76 11.81 -9.28
C SER A 173 -6.59 10.40 -9.81
N ASP A 174 -7.03 10.18 -11.06
CA ASP A 174 -6.93 8.87 -11.71
C ASP A 174 -5.47 8.41 -11.82
N VAL A 175 -5.27 7.12 -11.65
CA VAL A 175 -3.99 6.43 -11.78
C VAL A 175 -4.11 5.36 -12.86
N PHE A 176 -3.35 5.51 -13.93
CA PHE A 176 -3.08 4.47 -14.93
C PHE A 176 -1.81 3.72 -14.53
N GLY A 177 -1.96 2.70 -13.69
CA GLY A 177 -0.89 1.89 -13.11
C GLY A 177 -1.39 1.13 -11.87
N THR A 178 -0.49 0.88 -10.93
CA THR A 178 -0.82 0.19 -9.67
C THR A 178 -0.67 1.09 -8.46
N VAL A 179 -1.47 0.84 -7.41
CA VAL A 179 -1.32 1.45 -6.09
C VAL A 179 -1.06 0.35 -5.08
N ARG A 180 0.17 0.28 -4.55
CA ARG A 180 0.60 -0.80 -3.66
C ARG A 180 1.05 -0.26 -2.32
N ASN A 181 0.50 -0.81 -1.24
CA ASN A 181 0.94 -0.58 0.12
C ASN A 181 1.40 -1.89 0.78
N TYR A 182 2.71 -2.02 0.95
CA TYR A 182 3.36 -3.07 1.73
C TYR A 182 3.76 -2.57 3.13
N GLY A 183 3.79 -1.24 3.33
CA GLY A 183 4.25 -0.60 4.56
C GLY A 183 3.19 -0.45 5.65
N ASN A 184 3.63 -0.06 6.85
CA ASN A 184 2.76 0.19 7.99
C ASN A 184 2.21 1.63 7.99
N LEU A 185 0.89 1.77 8.07
CA LEU A 185 0.17 3.04 8.10
C LEU A 185 -0.54 3.20 9.44
N THR A 186 -0.33 4.33 10.11
CA THR A 186 -1.04 4.71 11.32
C THR A 186 -1.57 6.14 11.19
N VAL A 187 -2.87 6.33 11.37
CA VAL A 187 -3.48 7.67 11.34
C VAL A 187 -4.36 7.85 12.58
N THR A 188 -4.10 8.91 13.34
CA THR A 188 -4.87 9.28 14.53
C THR A 188 -5.53 10.64 14.31
N GLY A 189 -6.85 10.71 14.42
CA GLY A 189 -7.64 11.93 14.25
C GLY A 189 -9.06 11.64 13.74
N ASP A 190 -9.97 12.58 13.94
CA ASP A 190 -11.35 12.47 13.47
C ASP A 190 -11.42 12.58 11.94
N ASN A 191 -12.32 11.80 11.33
CA ASN A 191 -12.45 11.64 9.88
C ASN A 191 -11.12 11.28 9.18
N ALA A 192 -10.21 10.64 9.91
CA ALA A 192 -8.96 10.12 9.37
C ALA A 192 -9.21 8.95 8.43
N VAL A 193 -8.37 8.82 7.40
CA VAL A 193 -8.38 7.67 6.50
C VAL A 193 -6.99 7.08 6.35
N GLY A 194 -6.85 5.75 6.43
CA GLY A 194 -5.56 5.11 6.19
C GLY A 194 -5.16 5.26 4.72
N ILE A 195 -5.92 4.61 3.85
CA ILE A 195 -5.76 4.67 2.39
C ILE A 195 -7.08 5.13 1.79
N ARG A 196 -7.05 6.21 1.00
CA ARG A 196 -8.18 6.69 0.20
C ARG A 196 -7.88 6.53 -1.28
N ILE A 197 -8.75 5.82 -1.99
CA ILE A 197 -8.76 5.69 -3.45
C ILE A 197 -10.04 6.36 -3.95
N ALA A 198 -9.93 7.64 -4.29
CA ALA A 198 -11.04 8.46 -4.79
C ALA A 198 -10.99 8.71 -6.29
N GLY A 199 -9.80 8.78 -6.88
CA GLY A 199 -9.62 8.68 -8.34
C GLY A 199 -9.64 7.23 -8.81
N ASP A 200 -9.95 7.02 -10.08
CA ASP A 200 -10.03 5.67 -10.65
C ASP A 200 -8.63 5.06 -10.78
N VAL A 201 -8.49 3.76 -10.52
CA VAL A 201 -7.23 3.02 -10.69
C VAL A 201 -7.40 2.00 -11.79
N SER A 202 -6.67 2.18 -12.89
CA SER A 202 -6.77 1.34 -14.08
C SER A 202 -5.40 1.15 -14.73
N GLY A 203 -5.34 0.57 -15.93
CA GLY A 203 -4.09 0.36 -16.66
C GLY A 203 -3.38 -0.94 -16.28
N GLY A 204 -4.12 -1.92 -15.76
CA GLY A 204 -3.61 -3.28 -15.60
C GLY A 204 -3.26 -3.88 -16.96
N THR A 205 -1.98 -4.18 -17.18
CA THR A 205 -1.51 -4.78 -18.45
C THR A 205 -1.25 -6.27 -18.33
N THR A 206 -1.21 -6.80 -17.11
CA THR A 206 -1.00 -8.24 -16.88
C THR A 206 -2.35 -8.97 -16.91
N PRO A 207 -2.45 -10.19 -17.46
CA PRO A 207 -3.69 -10.98 -17.37
C PRO A 207 -4.07 -11.31 -15.92
N LEU A 208 -3.08 -11.37 -15.02
CA LEU A 208 -3.27 -11.67 -13.60
C LEU A 208 -3.94 -10.50 -12.89
N GLN A 209 -5.22 -10.67 -12.54
CA GLN A 209 -6.06 -9.63 -11.95
C GLN A 209 -5.44 -9.02 -10.68
N ARG A 210 -4.82 -9.87 -9.86
CA ARG A 210 -4.22 -9.53 -8.56
C ARG A 210 -2.93 -8.70 -8.68
N ALA A 211 -2.23 -8.78 -9.82
CA ALA A 211 -1.04 -7.98 -10.09
C ALA A 211 -1.38 -6.54 -10.54
N ASN A 212 -2.66 -6.25 -10.78
CA ASN A 212 -3.14 -4.95 -11.24
C ASN A 212 -4.06 -4.28 -10.22
N GLY A 213 -4.22 -2.96 -10.32
CA GLY A 213 -5.13 -2.21 -9.45
C GLY A 213 -4.51 -1.83 -8.10
N VAL A 214 -5.24 -2.13 -7.02
CA VAL A 214 -4.89 -1.70 -5.66
C VAL A 214 -4.55 -2.90 -4.79
N PHE A 215 -3.36 -2.90 -4.19
CA PHE A 215 -2.88 -3.97 -3.34
C PHE A 215 -2.45 -3.46 -1.96
N VAL A 216 -2.99 -4.03 -0.88
CA VAL A 216 -2.70 -3.65 0.51
C VAL A 216 -2.33 -4.88 1.33
N SER A 217 -1.04 -5.08 1.62
CA SER A 217 -0.56 -6.14 2.53
C SER A 217 0.06 -5.64 3.82
N GLY A 218 0.52 -4.39 3.85
CA GLY A 218 0.99 -3.77 5.08
C GLY A 218 -0.16 -3.51 6.07
N SER A 219 0.18 -3.30 7.35
CA SER A 219 -0.82 -2.97 8.36
C SER A 219 -1.33 -1.54 8.22
N THR A 220 -2.65 -1.34 8.35
CA THR A 220 -3.30 -0.02 8.37
C THR A 220 -4.14 0.10 9.63
N GLY A 221 -3.77 1.03 10.52
CA GLY A 221 -4.50 1.32 11.75
C GLY A 221 -4.97 2.76 11.78
N VAL A 222 -6.28 2.97 11.97
CA VAL A 222 -6.87 4.32 11.98
C VAL A 222 -7.71 4.49 13.24
N ARG A 223 -7.48 5.58 13.97
CA ARG A 223 -8.19 5.91 15.20
C ARG A 223 -8.80 7.29 15.17
N GLY A 224 -10.10 7.39 15.43
CA GLY A 224 -10.84 8.64 15.59
C GLY A 224 -12.31 8.50 15.22
N VAL A 225 -13.09 9.56 15.47
CA VAL A 225 -14.52 9.57 15.10
C VAL A 225 -14.64 9.45 13.58
N GLY A 226 -15.44 8.50 13.10
CA GLY A 226 -15.64 8.30 11.66
C GLY A 226 -14.38 7.86 10.89
N ALA A 227 -13.33 7.41 11.60
CA ALA A 227 -12.11 6.89 11.00
C ALA A 227 -12.38 5.70 10.07
N ILE A 228 -11.72 5.67 8.90
CA ILE A 228 -11.84 4.57 7.93
C ILE A 228 -10.44 4.02 7.61
N GLY A 229 -10.26 2.70 7.64
CA GLY A 229 -8.98 2.08 7.30
C GLY A 229 -8.63 2.23 5.82
N LEU A 230 -9.48 1.67 4.96
CA LEU A 230 -9.39 1.74 3.51
C LEU A 230 -10.72 2.23 2.94
N ASP A 231 -10.68 3.30 2.15
CA ASP A 231 -11.84 3.91 1.51
C ASP A 231 -11.65 3.91 -0.01
N VAL A 232 -12.43 3.09 -0.73
CA VAL A 232 -12.39 2.97 -2.18
C VAL A 232 -13.69 3.51 -2.76
N SER A 233 -13.66 4.76 -3.21
CA SER A 233 -14.80 5.41 -3.86
C SER A 233 -14.63 5.58 -5.36
N GLY A 234 -13.40 5.59 -5.88
CA GLY A 234 -13.12 5.51 -7.32
C GLY A 234 -13.23 4.08 -7.82
N ASP A 235 -13.42 3.92 -9.14
CA ASP A 235 -13.50 2.61 -9.78
C ASP A 235 -12.09 1.99 -9.89
N ILE A 236 -12.01 0.67 -9.71
CA ILE A 236 -10.81 -0.12 -9.93
C ILE A 236 -11.03 -1.01 -11.14
N GLY A 237 -10.19 -0.81 -12.15
CA GLY A 237 -10.34 -1.42 -13.46
C GLY A 237 -11.47 -0.80 -14.29
N THR A 238 -11.55 -1.25 -15.52
CA THR A 238 -12.58 -0.88 -16.50
C THR A 238 -12.90 -2.11 -17.35
N VAL A 239 -13.93 -2.07 -18.20
CA VAL A 239 -14.21 -3.20 -19.10
C VAL A 239 -13.00 -3.48 -20.00
N GLY A 240 -12.37 -4.65 -19.81
CA GLY A 240 -11.15 -5.05 -20.50
C GLY A 240 -9.86 -4.82 -19.70
N ASP A 241 -9.95 -4.21 -18.52
CA ASP A 241 -8.87 -4.07 -17.55
C ASP A 241 -9.20 -4.91 -16.30
N PRO A 242 -8.45 -6.00 -16.07
CA PRO A 242 -8.71 -6.95 -15.00
C PRO A 242 -8.28 -6.44 -13.60
N ALA A 243 -7.95 -5.16 -13.43
CA ALA A 243 -7.52 -4.61 -12.15
C ALA A 243 -8.48 -4.93 -10.99
N ALA A 244 -7.90 -5.38 -9.89
CA ALA A 244 -8.61 -5.85 -8.72
C ALA A 244 -8.27 -5.03 -7.47
N LEU A 245 -9.08 -5.17 -6.43
CA LEU A 245 -8.72 -4.77 -5.07
C LEU A 245 -8.24 -6.00 -4.32
N VAL A 246 -6.99 -6.00 -3.87
CA VAL A 246 -6.44 -7.08 -3.07
C VAL A 246 -6.07 -6.56 -1.69
N ILE A 247 -6.65 -7.19 -0.68
CA ILE A 247 -6.30 -6.98 0.72
C ILE A 247 -5.58 -8.26 1.16
N SER A 248 -4.39 -8.14 1.71
CA SER A 248 -3.53 -9.24 2.15
C SER A 248 -2.80 -8.88 3.46
N GLY A 249 -3.42 -8.01 4.26
CA GLY A 249 -2.85 -7.43 5.46
C GLY A 249 -3.91 -7.09 6.51
N ALA A 250 -3.47 -6.51 7.62
CA ALA A 250 -4.35 -6.10 8.71
C ALA A 250 -4.85 -4.67 8.47
N ILE A 251 -6.17 -4.47 8.37
CA ILE A 251 -6.81 -3.15 8.31
C ILE A 251 -7.73 -3.00 9.52
N SER A 252 -7.52 -1.96 10.30
CA SER A 252 -8.33 -1.68 11.48
C SER A 252 -8.78 -0.22 11.57
N ALA A 253 -10.01 -0.03 12.02
CA ALA A 253 -10.59 1.27 12.33
C ALA A 253 -11.24 1.22 13.72
N THR A 254 -11.01 2.25 14.53
CA THR A 254 -11.63 2.38 15.85
C THR A 254 -11.94 3.82 16.16
N GLY A 255 -13.10 4.06 16.76
CA GLY A 255 -13.36 5.32 17.44
C GLY A 255 -13.05 5.25 18.92
N TYR A 256 -12.91 4.05 19.49
CA TYR A 256 -12.64 3.87 20.91
C TYR A 256 -11.19 4.19 21.25
N ARG A 257 -11.00 4.76 22.43
CA ARG A 257 -9.68 4.96 23.04
C ARG A 257 -9.04 3.62 23.40
N TYR A 258 -9.88 2.66 23.81
CA TYR A 258 -9.49 1.30 24.18
C TYR A 258 -10.20 0.26 23.31
N THR A 259 -9.44 -0.58 22.61
CA THR A 259 -9.99 -1.67 21.76
C THR A 259 -10.26 -2.96 22.53
N THR A 260 -9.89 -3.01 23.82
CA THR A 260 -10.17 -4.12 24.72
C THR A 260 -11.02 -3.62 25.88
N ARG A 261 -12.12 -4.33 26.17
CA ARG A 261 -13.03 -3.95 27.25
C ARG A 261 -12.37 -4.18 28.62
N PRO A 262 -12.27 -3.17 29.50
CA PRO A 262 -11.73 -3.37 30.84
C PRO A 262 -12.52 -4.42 31.65
N PHE A 263 -11.81 -5.33 32.31
CA PHE A 263 -12.42 -6.45 33.06
C PHE A 263 -13.11 -6.00 34.35
N SER A 264 -12.50 -5.09 35.11
CA SER A 264 -13.07 -4.59 36.37
C SER A 264 -14.26 -3.68 36.10
N LYS A 265 -15.28 -3.73 36.96
CA LYS A 265 -16.39 -2.78 36.89
C LYS A 265 -15.89 -1.35 37.17
N GLU A 266 -14.98 -1.22 38.13
CA GLU A 266 -14.41 0.05 38.54
C GLU A 266 -13.75 0.81 37.39
N THR A 267 -12.96 0.15 36.52
CA THR A 267 -12.37 0.81 35.36
C THR A 267 -13.41 1.13 34.29
N ARG A 268 -14.45 0.30 34.14
CA ARG A 268 -15.53 0.61 33.18
C ARG A 268 -16.46 1.73 33.63
N ASP A 269 -16.51 2.01 34.93
CA ASP A 269 -17.32 3.10 35.48
C ASP A 269 -16.63 4.47 35.32
N LYS A 270 -15.34 4.46 34.94
CA LYS A 270 -14.52 5.64 34.61
C LYS A 270 -14.71 6.07 33.16
N LEU A 271 -14.68 5.07 32.26
CA LEU A 271 -14.93 5.28 30.82
C LEU A 271 -16.08 6.26 30.55
N ASP A 272 -15.77 7.31 29.81
CA ASP A 272 -16.64 8.43 29.61
C ASP A 272 -17.19 8.49 28.17
N ALA A 273 -17.71 9.64 27.76
CA ALA A 273 -18.31 9.76 26.43
C ALA A 273 -17.26 9.75 25.31
N ASP A 274 -16.05 10.27 25.54
CA ASP A 274 -14.99 10.27 24.54
C ASP A 274 -14.22 8.95 24.46
N ASP A 275 -14.24 8.11 25.48
CA ASP A 275 -13.73 6.74 25.37
C ASP A 275 -14.57 5.84 24.45
N LEU A 276 -15.85 6.17 24.34
CA LEU A 276 -16.88 5.38 23.66
C LEU A 276 -17.21 5.90 22.25
N LEU A 277 -16.34 6.75 21.71
CA LEU A 277 -16.47 7.30 20.36
C LEU A 277 -16.51 6.21 19.29
N GLN A 278 -17.22 6.48 18.20
CA GLN A 278 -17.48 5.50 17.15
C GLN A 278 -16.61 5.77 15.93
N GLY A 279 -15.91 4.72 15.50
CA GLY A 279 -15.17 4.71 14.24
C GLY A 279 -16.10 4.54 13.05
N GLY A 280 -15.55 4.67 11.85
CA GLY A 280 -16.18 4.20 10.62
C GLY A 280 -15.80 2.75 10.31
N PRO A 281 -16.16 2.25 9.11
CA PRO A 281 -15.76 0.92 8.67
C PRO A 281 -14.25 0.75 8.57
N ALA A 282 -13.75 -0.46 8.80
CA ALA A 282 -12.33 -0.74 8.52
C ALA A 282 -12.06 -0.67 7.01
N VAL A 283 -12.98 -1.21 6.21
CA VAL A 283 -12.95 -1.12 4.75
C VAL A 283 -14.30 -0.63 4.25
N ARG A 284 -14.30 0.41 3.41
CA ARG A 284 -15.46 0.90 2.68
C ARG A 284 -15.18 0.86 1.18
N ILE A 285 -16.08 0.24 0.43
CA ILE A 285 -16.01 0.14 -1.03
C ILE A 285 -17.32 0.68 -1.60
N SER A 286 -17.23 1.68 -2.45
CA SER A 286 -18.36 2.34 -3.13
C SER A 286 -18.17 2.43 -4.64
N GLY A 287 -16.92 2.38 -5.13
CA GLY A 287 -16.61 2.25 -6.56
C GLY A 287 -16.72 0.81 -7.06
N ASN A 288 -16.83 0.65 -8.38
CA ASN A 288 -16.80 -0.65 -9.06
C ASN A 288 -15.41 -1.26 -8.96
N VAL A 289 -15.33 -2.58 -8.81
CA VAL A 289 -14.06 -3.32 -8.83
C VAL A 289 -14.14 -4.41 -9.88
N THR A 290 -13.58 -4.16 -11.05
CA THR A 290 -13.78 -4.99 -12.24
C THR A 290 -13.16 -6.38 -12.07
N GLY A 291 -11.92 -6.45 -11.58
CA GLY A 291 -11.22 -7.71 -11.26
C GLY A 291 -11.64 -8.34 -9.92
N GLY A 292 -12.69 -7.83 -9.28
CA GLY A 292 -13.19 -8.32 -8.00
C GLY A 292 -12.35 -7.92 -6.80
N ILE A 293 -12.82 -8.34 -5.62
CA ILE A 293 -12.19 -8.08 -4.33
C ILE A 293 -11.60 -9.38 -3.81
N HIS A 294 -10.28 -9.40 -3.61
CA HIS A 294 -9.55 -10.56 -3.14
C HIS A 294 -9.11 -10.36 -1.69
N MET A 295 -9.48 -11.32 -0.83
CA MET A 295 -9.13 -11.32 0.58
C MET A 295 -8.08 -12.40 0.84
N ALA A 296 -6.92 -11.96 1.31
CA ALA A 296 -5.72 -12.74 1.45
C ALA A 296 -5.15 -13.25 0.11
N LEU A 297 -3.86 -13.50 0.18
CA LEU A 297 -3.17 -14.45 -0.68
C LEU A 297 -2.62 -15.49 0.27
N PRO A 298 -3.33 -16.61 0.52
CA PRO A 298 -2.58 -17.81 0.75
C PRO A 298 -1.70 -17.99 -0.50
N TYR A 299 -0.46 -18.46 -0.33
CA TYR A 299 0.21 -19.16 -1.41
C TYR A 299 -0.75 -20.25 -1.85
N ALA A 300 -1.41 -20.03 -2.98
CA ALA A 300 -2.57 -20.78 -3.41
C ALA A 300 -2.35 -21.02 -4.88
N ARG A 301 -1.58 -22.08 -5.09
CA ARG A 301 -1.37 -22.70 -6.39
C ARG A 301 -2.74 -23.06 -6.99
N ASP A 302 -2.79 -22.93 -8.30
CA ASP A 302 -3.94 -23.13 -9.19
C ASP A 302 -3.31 -23.52 -10.53
N PHE A 303 -2.73 -24.72 -10.59
CA PHE A 303 -1.82 -25.14 -11.67
C PHE A 303 -2.49 -25.10 -13.06
N ASP A 304 -3.78 -25.43 -13.14
CA ASP A 304 -4.55 -25.36 -14.38
C ASP A 304 -5.26 -24.00 -14.62
N GLY A 305 -5.28 -23.11 -13.63
CA GLY A 305 -5.87 -21.78 -13.69
C GLY A 305 -7.40 -21.79 -13.76
N ASP A 306 -8.07 -22.84 -13.28
CA ASP A 306 -9.53 -22.97 -13.30
C ASP A 306 -10.23 -22.15 -12.20
N GLY A 307 -9.46 -21.65 -11.23
CA GLY A 307 -9.90 -20.80 -10.12
C GLY A 307 -10.28 -21.58 -8.86
N LEU A 308 -10.13 -22.91 -8.85
CA LEU A 308 -9.95 -23.70 -7.65
C LEU A 308 -8.47 -23.69 -7.27
N VAL A 309 -8.19 -23.69 -5.97
CA VAL A 309 -6.81 -23.78 -5.50
C VAL A 309 -6.45 -25.26 -5.39
N ASP A 310 -5.22 -25.66 -5.69
CA ASP A 310 -4.77 -27.07 -5.67
C ASP A 310 -5.21 -27.82 -4.40
N THR A 311 -5.15 -27.13 -3.26
CA THR A 311 -5.57 -27.74 -1.97
C THR A 311 -7.05 -28.14 -1.89
N ILE A 312 -7.86 -27.71 -2.85
CA ILE A 312 -9.31 -27.93 -2.99
C ILE A 312 -9.63 -28.65 -4.30
N ASP A 313 -8.86 -28.42 -5.36
CA ASP A 313 -8.97 -29.17 -6.60
C ASP A 313 -8.65 -30.66 -6.37
N LYS A 314 -9.03 -31.49 -7.32
CA LYS A 314 -8.85 -32.95 -7.29
C LYS A 314 -8.08 -33.44 -8.50
N ASP A 315 -7.76 -32.55 -9.42
CA ASP A 315 -7.09 -32.77 -10.70
C ASP A 315 -6.36 -31.45 -11.04
N ASP A 316 -5.28 -31.16 -10.30
CA ASP A 316 -4.61 -29.85 -10.24
C ASP A 316 -4.14 -29.33 -11.62
N ASP A 317 -3.79 -30.20 -12.56
CA ASP A 317 -3.40 -29.87 -13.94
C ASP A 317 -4.48 -30.17 -14.99
N ASN A 318 -5.63 -30.68 -14.56
CA ASN A 318 -6.76 -31.10 -15.38
C ASN A 318 -6.38 -32.09 -16.52
N ASP A 319 -5.35 -32.94 -16.31
CA ASP A 319 -4.92 -33.96 -17.28
C ASP A 319 -5.78 -35.23 -17.28
N GLY A 320 -6.70 -35.32 -16.31
CA GLY A 320 -7.66 -36.41 -16.16
C GLY A 320 -7.19 -37.52 -15.21
N LYS A 321 -6.07 -37.33 -14.51
CA LYS A 321 -5.66 -38.12 -13.34
C LYS A 321 -5.94 -37.30 -12.09
N ILE A 322 -6.58 -37.94 -11.11
CA ILE A 322 -6.82 -37.28 -9.83
C ILE A 322 -5.50 -37.17 -9.05
N ASP A 323 -5.25 -36.09 -8.30
CA ASP A 323 -3.94 -35.83 -7.64
C ASP A 323 -3.49 -36.98 -6.75
N THR A 324 -4.43 -37.71 -6.13
CA THR A 324 -4.08 -38.88 -5.31
C THR A 324 -3.46 -40.05 -6.10
N GLU A 325 -3.59 -40.03 -7.43
CA GLU A 325 -3.05 -40.99 -8.39
C GLU A 325 -2.06 -40.33 -9.38
N ASP A 326 -1.86 -39.02 -9.29
CA ASP A 326 -0.86 -38.27 -10.04
C ASP A 326 0.44 -38.12 -9.23
N THR A 327 1.53 -37.84 -9.93
CA THR A 327 2.87 -37.66 -9.34
C THR A 327 3.63 -36.50 -9.98
N ASP A 328 2.92 -35.68 -10.76
CA ASP A 328 3.40 -34.59 -11.61
C ASP A 328 2.22 -33.60 -11.75
N ASP A 329 1.84 -32.99 -10.61
CA ASP A 329 0.60 -32.24 -10.37
C ASP A 329 0.51 -30.93 -11.21
N ASP A 330 1.59 -30.52 -11.87
CA ASP A 330 1.64 -29.36 -12.77
C ASP A 330 2.02 -29.71 -14.23
N ASN A 331 2.25 -31.00 -14.50
CA ASN A 331 2.62 -31.57 -15.80
C ASN A 331 3.86 -30.94 -16.46
N ASP A 332 4.81 -30.44 -15.67
CA ASP A 332 6.05 -29.86 -16.18
C ASP A 332 7.08 -30.93 -16.60
N GLY A 333 6.85 -32.18 -16.19
CA GLY A 333 7.69 -33.34 -16.46
C GLY A 333 8.73 -33.64 -15.37
N VAL A 334 8.64 -32.96 -14.23
CA VAL A 334 9.37 -33.20 -12.99
C VAL A 334 8.36 -33.70 -11.95
N LEU A 335 8.65 -34.87 -11.38
CA LEU A 335 7.74 -35.42 -10.37
C LEU A 335 7.68 -34.51 -9.13
N ASP A 336 6.52 -34.37 -8.48
CA ASP A 336 6.32 -33.47 -7.32
C ASP A 336 7.35 -33.69 -6.19
N ALA A 337 7.83 -34.93 -6.06
CA ALA A 337 8.83 -35.29 -5.07
C ALA A 337 10.22 -34.69 -5.33
N ASP A 338 10.51 -34.35 -6.58
CA ASP A 338 11.77 -33.80 -7.08
C ASP A 338 11.64 -32.33 -7.53
N ASP A 339 10.41 -31.84 -7.74
CA ASP A 339 10.11 -30.46 -8.12
C ASP A 339 10.38 -29.47 -6.97
N LYS A 340 11.01 -28.35 -7.33
CA LYS A 340 11.45 -27.24 -6.46
C LYS A 340 11.40 -25.90 -7.19
N ASP A 341 10.65 -25.82 -8.28
CA ASP A 341 10.55 -24.67 -9.18
C ASP A 341 9.08 -24.58 -9.58
N PHE A 342 8.21 -24.32 -8.60
CA PHE A 342 6.77 -24.59 -8.71
C PHE A 342 6.06 -23.79 -9.81
N ASP A 343 6.59 -22.64 -10.20
CA ASP A 343 6.03 -21.85 -11.30
C ASP A 343 6.79 -22.03 -12.62
N ASN A 344 7.77 -22.93 -12.61
CA ASN A 344 8.59 -23.35 -13.75
C ASN A 344 9.28 -22.18 -14.47
N ASP A 345 9.64 -21.14 -13.73
CA ASP A 345 10.32 -19.97 -14.28
C ASP A 345 11.84 -20.13 -14.40
N GLY A 346 12.37 -21.24 -13.86
CA GLY A 346 13.77 -21.60 -13.88
C GLY A 346 14.55 -21.11 -12.65
N ILE A 347 13.87 -20.51 -11.66
CA ILE A 347 14.41 -20.10 -10.38
C ILE A 347 13.82 -21.02 -9.30
N PRO A 348 14.66 -21.86 -8.65
CA PRO A 348 14.14 -22.72 -7.61
C PRO A 348 13.52 -21.94 -6.45
N ASP A 349 12.38 -22.39 -5.89
CA ASP A 349 11.58 -21.72 -4.85
C ASP A 349 12.41 -21.29 -3.64
N ALA A 350 13.44 -22.08 -3.31
CA ALA A 350 14.33 -21.78 -2.19
C ALA A 350 15.11 -20.46 -2.38
N THR A 351 15.16 -19.95 -3.60
CA THR A 351 15.83 -18.71 -4.01
C THR A 351 14.95 -17.77 -4.82
N ASP A 352 13.75 -18.21 -5.18
CA ASP A 352 12.74 -17.35 -5.77
C ASP A 352 12.06 -16.51 -4.68
N GLY A 353 11.63 -15.32 -5.06
CA GLY A 353 10.97 -14.36 -4.19
C GLY A 353 9.49 -14.19 -4.49
N ASP A 354 8.95 -14.93 -5.46
CA ASP A 354 7.56 -14.91 -5.93
C ASP A 354 7.19 -16.31 -6.47
N ASN A 355 7.20 -17.35 -5.60
CA ASN A 355 7.19 -18.78 -6.02
C ASN A 355 5.91 -19.26 -6.73
N ASP A 356 4.98 -18.36 -7.01
CA ASP A 356 3.76 -18.61 -7.80
C ASP A 356 3.62 -17.64 -8.98
N ASN A 357 4.69 -16.88 -9.27
CA ASN A 357 4.81 -15.82 -10.27
C ASN A 357 3.57 -14.93 -10.41
N ASN A 358 2.87 -14.70 -9.30
CA ASN A 358 1.60 -13.98 -9.32
C ASN A 358 1.80 -12.45 -9.37
N GLY A 359 3.06 -11.99 -9.39
CA GLY A 359 3.48 -10.59 -9.47
C GLY A 359 3.43 -9.88 -8.11
N ILE A 360 3.39 -10.65 -7.01
CA ILE A 360 3.38 -10.17 -5.63
C ILE A 360 4.40 -10.99 -4.85
N PRO A 361 5.54 -10.39 -4.46
CA PRO A 361 6.59 -11.12 -3.76
C PRO A 361 6.07 -11.85 -2.51
N ASP A 362 6.57 -13.05 -2.25
CA ASP A 362 6.20 -13.91 -1.11
C ASP A 362 6.19 -13.16 0.22
N ALA A 363 7.19 -12.30 0.43
CA ALA A 363 7.33 -11.49 1.64
C ALA A 363 6.18 -10.47 1.84
N ASN A 364 5.37 -10.25 0.82
CA ASN A 364 4.21 -9.36 0.80
C ASN A 364 2.89 -10.10 0.61
N GLN A 365 2.91 -11.42 0.48
CA GLN A 365 1.74 -12.29 0.56
C GLN A 365 1.38 -12.57 2.03
N GLY A 366 0.11 -12.82 2.33
CA GLY A 366 -0.31 -12.99 3.71
C GLY A 366 -1.80 -13.16 3.94
N THR A 367 -2.16 -13.28 5.22
CA THR A 367 -3.57 -13.37 5.64
C THR A 367 -4.17 -11.99 5.81
N SER A 368 -5.47 -11.88 5.53
CA SER A 368 -6.21 -10.65 5.74
C SER A 368 -6.92 -10.64 7.08
N ALA A 369 -6.82 -9.51 7.78
CA ALA A 369 -7.60 -9.25 8.98
C ALA A 369 -8.25 -7.86 8.87
N ILE A 370 -9.58 -7.81 8.86
CA ILE A 370 -10.33 -6.56 8.85
C ILE A 370 -11.11 -6.41 10.17
N ALA A 371 -10.83 -5.34 10.91
CA ALA A 371 -11.40 -5.13 12.23
C ALA A 371 -11.94 -3.71 12.39
N SER A 372 -13.25 -3.59 12.57
CA SER A 372 -13.87 -2.35 13.06
C SER A 372 -14.21 -2.54 14.54
N TYR A 373 -13.82 -1.58 15.37
CA TYR A 373 -14.18 -1.52 16.78
C TYR A 373 -15.26 -0.45 16.97
N GLY A 374 -16.47 -0.90 17.30
CA GLY A 374 -17.63 -0.03 17.45
C GLY A 374 -18.88 -0.61 16.81
N ALA A 375 -19.84 0.27 16.54
CA ALA A 375 -21.08 -0.07 15.85
C ALA A 375 -20.92 -0.16 14.32
N ALA A 376 -19.83 0.37 13.76
CA ALA A 376 -19.57 0.33 12.32
C ALA A 376 -19.16 -1.09 11.86
N PRO A 377 -19.58 -1.53 10.66
CA PRO A 377 -19.20 -2.83 10.12
C PRO A 377 -17.70 -2.87 9.79
N ALA A 378 -17.06 -4.04 9.89
CA ALA A 378 -15.68 -4.21 9.45
C ALA A 378 -15.51 -3.96 7.93
N LEU A 379 -16.47 -4.47 7.14
CA LEU A 379 -16.54 -4.28 5.70
C LEU A 379 -17.89 -3.67 5.33
N LEU A 380 -17.86 -2.53 4.65
CA LEU A 380 -19.03 -1.91 4.04
C LEU A 380 -18.85 -1.88 2.53
N ILE A 381 -19.71 -2.61 1.82
CA ILE A 381 -19.84 -2.51 0.36
C ILE A 381 -21.16 -1.80 0.09
N ALA A 382 -21.09 -0.65 -0.58
CA ALA A 382 -22.24 0.13 -0.99
C ALA A 382 -22.21 0.32 -2.50
N SER A 383 -23.38 0.42 -3.13
CA SER A 383 -23.47 0.92 -4.50
C SER A 383 -23.39 2.44 -4.47
N GLY A 384 -22.46 3.02 -5.23
CA GLY A 384 -22.44 4.45 -5.56
C GLY A 384 -23.66 4.90 -6.36
#